data_AF-A0A2S1LEX8-F1
#
_entry.id   AF-A0A2S1LEX8-F1
#
_cell.length_a   1.000
_cell.length_b   1.000
_cell.length_c   1.000
_cell.angle_alpha   90.00
_cell.angle_beta   90.00
_cell.angle_gamma   90.00
#
_symmetry.space_group_name_H-M   'P 1'
#
loop_
_entity.id
_entity.type
_entity.pdbx_description
1 polymer ?
#
loop_
_entity_poly.entity_id
_entity_poly.type
_entity_poly.pdbx_seq_one_letter_code
_entity_poly.pdbx_strand_id
1 'polypeptide(L)'
;MASSLITAQLSPKVIKKFPASMLNKIYDISTKTVLTEDQQFKIGNKLIANDSLANLSVAKGEPIANLKNYYPTTQKLLTGILSDEQLDAYQYKLDNKNRFLLALKSAKKLELTTQQIIAIRAHNQLLDFQNMQESVQKQQFYNQKLDTILNQKQFAMVINLVYTDKSKEEADNDWKNIQKLKLVAAKDSSLVHRQLLDYYIGLNSYIDSSAKKFDAKKSTEIKNLIVLEKQPPVLTRFNILSDFIYKINIFSLAIQFEKELNLNTTQIDSLLSKYKELEIMKYKDKATNVLLKKTDTYTLFENTAIASILDPQQIEKLLANKNKKNAIQIAQEKWSELENKGLTKGQDQKTVTKQFAMYQLRYLMVSDQLKMNKSAVNMFKKRDIELKKPDLLKQLDSIKRNEKNTTVTKSQLKW
;
A
#
# COMPACT_ATOMS: atom_id res chain seq x y z
N MET A 1 -21.13 9.87 1.33
CA MET A 1 -22.17 10.28 0.36
C MET A 1 -23.07 9.08 0.14
N ALA A 2 -24.35 9.22 0.46
CA ALA A 2 -25.34 8.17 0.27
C ALA A 2 -25.44 7.83 -1.22
N SER A 3 -25.13 6.59 -1.57
CA SER A 3 -25.49 6.03 -2.86
C SER A 3 -27.02 6.01 -2.88
N SER A 4 -27.65 6.88 -3.65
CA SER A 4 -29.09 6.75 -3.91
C SER A 4 -29.28 5.42 -4.61
N LEU A 5 -29.75 4.42 -3.87
CA LEU A 5 -30.22 3.17 -4.44
C LEU A 5 -31.31 3.54 -5.45
N ILE A 6 -31.00 3.42 -6.73
CA ILE A 6 -31.99 3.51 -7.80
C ILE A 6 -32.91 2.30 -7.58
N THR A 7 -34.03 2.51 -6.89
CA THR A 7 -35.08 1.51 -6.83
C THR A 7 -35.70 1.45 -8.22
N ALA A 8 -35.33 0.42 -8.98
CA ALA A 8 -35.94 0.10 -10.27
C ALA A 8 -37.45 -0.05 -10.08
N GLN A 9 -38.23 0.91 -10.54
CA GLN A 9 -39.68 0.89 -10.40
C GLN A 9 -40.33 0.95 -11.79
N LEU A 10 -41.06 -0.11 -12.13
CA LEU A 10 -41.93 -0.13 -13.29
C LEU A 10 -43.19 0.70 -12.98
N SER A 11 -43.65 1.50 -13.94
CA SER A 11 -44.88 2.25 -13.74
C SER A 11 -46.09 1.30 -13.67
N PRO A 12 -47.10 1.57 -12.82
CA PRO A 12 -48.30 0.74 -12.74
C PRO A 12 -49.03 0.60 -14.08
N LYS A 13 -48.94 1.62 -14.95
CA LYS A 13 -49.55 1.58 -16.28
C LYS A 13 -48.79 0.66 -17.24
N VAL A 14 -47.46 0.60 -17.15
CA VAL A 14 -46.62 -0.33 -17.93
C VAL A 14 -46.91 -1.77 -17.50
N ILE A 15 -47.00 -2.03 -16.19
CA ILE A 15 -47.32 -3.36 -15.64
C ILE A 15 -48.66 -3.89 -16.16
N LYS A 16 -49.67 -3.03 -16.27
CA LYS A 16 -51.00 -3.43 -16.77
C LYS A 16 -51.05 -3.65 -18.29
N LYS A 17 -50.10 -3.12 -19.06
CA LYS A 17 -50.16 -3.10 -20.53
C LYS A 17 -49.33 -4.20 -21.21
N PHE A 18 -48.21 -4.59 -20.62
CA PHE A 18 -47.27 -5.51 -21.25
C PHE A 18 -47.24 -6.89 -20.57
N PRO A 19 -46.99 -7.97 -21.34
CA PRO A 19 -46.86 -9.31 -20.78
C PRO A 19 -45.60 -9.45 -19.91
N ALA A 20 -45.60 -10.45 -19.03
CA ALA A 20 -44.55 -10.67 -18.03
C ALA A 20 -43.12 -10.75 -18.61
N SER A 21 -42.94 -11.39 -19.78
CA SER A 21 -41.62 -11.49 -20.43
C SER A 21 -41.04 -10.12 -20.81
N MET A 22 -41.89 -9.21 -21.28
CA MET A 22 -41.51 -7.85 -21.65
C MET A 22 -41.32 -6.97 -20.41
N LEU A 23 -42.18 -7.14 -19.38
CA LEU A 23 -41.99 -6.47 -18.10
C LEU A 23 -40.66 -6.84 -17.46
N ASN A 24 -40.28 -8.12 -17.49
CA ASN A 24 -38.98 -8.57 -17.00
C ASN A 24 -37.83 -7.88 -17.75
N LYS A 25 -37.92 -7.78 -19.09
CA LYS A 25 -36.89 -7.11 -19.89
C LYS A 25 -36.81 -5.60 -19.60
N ILE A 26 -37.94 -4.93 -19.45
CA ILE A 26 -37.99 -3.49 -19.10
C ILE A 26 -37.41 -3.29 -17.69
N TYR A 27 -37.76 -4.18 -16.75
CA TYR A 27 -37.21 -4.16 -15.40
C TYR A 27 -35.69 -4.32 -15.43
N ASP A 28 -35.17 -5.31 -16.16
CA ASP A 28 -33.73 -5.55 -16.32
C ASP A 28 -32.98 -4.33 -16.86
N ILE A 29 -33.60 -3.53 -17.75
CA ILE A 29 -33.02 -2.28 -18.24
C ILE A 29 -33.08 -1.20 -17.16
N SER A 30 -34.22 -1.07 -16.47
CA SER A 30 -34.44 -0.07 -15.42
C SER A 30 -33.52 -0.23 -14.20
N THR A 31 -33.01 -1.44 -13.93
CA THR A 31 -31.98 -1.68 -12.91
C THR A 31 -30.61 -1.07 -13.27
N LYS A 32 -30.39 -0.73 -14.54
CA LYS A 32 -29.10 -0.26 -15.08
C LYS A 32 -29.12 1.22 -15.48
N THR A 33 -30.29 1.76 -15.82
CA THR A 33 -30.46 3.18 -16.14
C THR A 33 -31.85 3.66 -15.75
N VAL A 34 -31.98 4.92 -15.36
CA VAL A 34 -33.27 5.50 -14.97
C VAL A 34 -34.12 5.70 -16.22
N LEU A 35 -35.31 5.12 -16.22
CA LEU A 35 -36.28 5.20 -17.32
C LEU A 35 -37.51 5.98 -16.91
N THR A 36 -37.96 6.90 -17.76
CA THR A 36 -39.28 7.53 -17.61
C THR A 36 -40.40 6.56 -18.00
N GLU A 37 -41.63 6.84 -17.56
CA GLU A 37 -42.80 6.04 -17.95
C GLU A 37 -42.93 5.94 -19.49
N ASP A 38 -42.73 7.04 -20.21
CA ASP A 38 -42.74 7.07 -21.67
C ASP A 38 -41.65 6.19 -22.30
N GLN A 39 -40.42 6.21 -21.76
CA GLN A 39 -39.35 5.33 -22.22
C GLN A 39 -39.66 3.86 -21.97
N GLN A 40 -40.25 3.51 -20.82
CA GLN A 40 -40.71 2.15 -20.53
C GLN A 40 -41.78 1.69 -21.54
N PHE A 41 -42.74 2.55 -21.89
CA PHE A 41 -43.74 2.26 -22.93
C PHE A 41 -43.12 2.08 -24.32
N LYS A 42 -42.19 2.95 -24.72
CA LYS A 42 -41.49 2.84 -26.00
C LYS A 42 -40.70 1.53 -26.12
N ILE A 43 -40.02 1.12 -25.05
CA ILE A 43 -39.32 -0.17 -25.00
C ILE A 43 -40.32 -1.32 -25.15
N GLY A 44 -41.39 -1.33 -24.35
CA GLY A 44 -42.42 -2.38 -24.40
C GLY A 44 -43.08 -2.51 -25.77
N ASN A 45 -43.47 -1.38 -26.39
CA ASN A 45 -44.08 -1.38 -27.72
C ASN A 45 -43.12 -1.92 -28.79
N LYS A 46 -41.82 -1.59 -28.71
CA LYS A 46 -40.80 -2.09 -29.65
C LYS A 46 -40.57 -3.59 -29.46
N LEU A 47 -40.62 -4.10 -28.22
CA LEU A 47 -40.58 -5.54 -27.94
C LEU A 47 -41.81 -6.28 -28.51
N ILE A 48 -43.02 -5.74 -28.36
CA ILE A 48 -44.25 -6.31 -28.98
C ILE A 48 -44.13 -6.35 -30.50
N ALA A 49 -43.68 -5.26 -31.11
CA ALA A 49 -43.56 -5.18 -32.57
C ALA A 49 -42.57 -6.22 -33.09
N ASN A 50 -41.42 -6.37 -32.42
CA ASN A 50 -40.42 -7.37 -32.78
C ASN A 50 -40.93 -8.81 -32.63
N ASP A 51 -41.63 -9.11 -31.53
CA ASP A 51 -42.21 -10.45 -31.28
C ASP A 51 -43.30 -10.78 -32.32
N SER A 52 -44.16 -9.81 -32.64
CA SER A 52 -45.16 -9.95 -33.70
C SER A 52 -44.53 -10.25 -35.06
N LEU A 53 -43.45 -9.54 -35.44
CA LEU A 53 -42.73 -9.78 -36.70
C LEU A 53 -42.05 -11.14 -36.72
N ALA A 54 -41.44 -11.55 -35.61
CA ALA A 54 -40.85 -12.88 -35.46
C ALA A 54 -41.91 -13.98 -35.64
N ASN A 55 -43.08 -13.85 -35.00
CA ASN A 55 -44.17 -14.81 -35.13
C ASN A 55 -44.71 -14.90 -36.57
N LEU A 56 -44.81 -13.77 -37.28
CA LEU A 56 -45.19 -13.77 -38.69
C LEU A 56 -44.14 -14.48 -39.58
N SER A 57 -42.86 -14.31 -39.29
CA SER A 57 -41.75 -15.00 -39.99
C SER A 57 -41.83 -16.52 -39.78
N VAL A 58 -42.06 -16.98 -38.54
CA VAL A 58 -42.28 -18.41 -38.23
C VAL A 58 -43.50 -18.94 -38.98
N ALA A 59 -44.62 -18.22 -38.95
CA ALA A 59 -45.86 -18.64 -39.60
C ALA A 59 -45.72 -18.75 -41.13
N LYS A 60 -44.79 -17.99 -41.74
CA LYS A 60 -44.45 -18.06 -43.17
C LYS A 60 -43.47 -19.18 -43.52
N GLY A 61 -43.04 -19.98 -42.54
CA GLY A 61 -42.10 -21.08 -42.73
C GLY A 61 -40.65 -20.63 -42.91
N GLU A 62 -40.29 -19.41 -42.50
CA GLU A 62 -38.89 -18.97 -42.56
C GLU A 62 -38.02 -19.79 -41.59
N PRO A 63 -36.73 -20.02 -41.92
CA PRO A 63 -35.82 -20.74 -41.04
C PRO A 63 -35.71 -20.08 -39.66
N ILE A 64 -35.78 -20.89 -38.59
CA ILE A 64 -35.63 -20.43 -37.18
C ILE A 64 -34.34 -19.62 -36.98
N ALA A 65 -33.28 -19.93 -37.73
CA ALA A 65 -32.01 -19.20 -37.69
C ALA A 65 -32.15 -17.69 -38.00
N ASN A 66 -33.22 -17.27 -38.69
CA ASN A 66 -33.51 -15.88 -39.02
C ASN A 66 -34.18 -15.12 -37.87
N LEU A 67 -34.71 -15.79 -36.85
CA LEU A 67 -35.41 -15.13 -35.73
C LEU A 67 -34.50 -14.15 -34.97
N LYS A 68 -33.20 -14.43 -34.92
CA LYS A 68 -32.20 -13.53 -34.33
C LYS A 68 -32.21 -12.12 -34.93
N ASN A 69 -32.67 -11.95 -36.17
CA ASN A 69 -32.72 -10.66 -36.84
C ASN A 69 -33.82 -9.75 -36.26
N TYR A 70 -34.89 -10.33 -35.70
CA TYR A 70 -35.99 -9.58 -35.07
C TYR A 70 -35.71 -9.21 -33.61
N TYR A 71 -34.74 -9.87 -32.97
CA TYR A 71 -34.35 -9.60 -31.58
C TYR A 71 -32.97 -8.92 -31.53
N PRO A 72 -32.90 -7.60 -31.74
CA PRO A 72 -31.64 -6.88 -31.71
C PRO A 72 -31.02 -6.92 -30.31
N THR A 73 -29.71 -6.63 -30.24
CA THR A 73 -29.04 -6.43 -28.95
C THR A 73 -29.75 -5.35 -28.14
N THR A 74 -29.74 -5.47 -26.81
CA THR A 74 -30.43 -4.50 -25.94
C THR A 74 -29.95 -3.06 -26.20
N GLN A 75 -28.68 -2.87 -26.56
CA GLN A 75 -28.17 -1.55 -26.97
C GLN A 75 -28.90 -1.01 -28.22
N LYS A 76 -28.98 -1.79 -29.31
CA LYS A 76 -29.69 -1.40 -30.54
C LYS A 76 -31.19 -1.20 -30.30
N LEU A 77 -31.78 -1.95 -29.38
CA LEU A 77 -33.16 -1.75 -28.95
C LEU A 77 -33.35 -0.34 -28.34
N LEU A 78 -32.42 0.07 -27.48
CA LEU A 78 -32.47 1.33 -26.72
C LEU A 78 -32.07 2.57 -27.52
N THR A 79 -31.32 2.42 -28.62
CA THR A 79 -30.99 3.51 -29.53
C THR A 79 -32.26 4.20 -30.05
N GLY A 80 -32.30 5.52 -29.94
CA GLY A 80 -33.46 6.34 -30.30
C GLY A 80 -34.58 6.40 -29.25
N ILE A 81 -34.47 5.65 -28.15
CA ILE A 81 -35.38 5.73 -26.99
C ILE A 81 -34.71 6.46 -25.82
N LEU A 82 -33.43 6.14 -25.56
CA LEU A 82 -32.63 6.78 -24.53
C LEU A 82 -31.84 7.96 -25.11
N SER A 83 -31.55 8.97 -24.27
CA SER A 83 -30.50 9.94 -24.60
C SER A 83 -29.14 9.26 -24.65
N ASP A 84 -28.16 9.87 -25.32
CA ASP A 84 -26.81 9.33 -25.37
C ASP A 84 -26.22 9.15 -23.96
N GLU A 85 -26.45 10.07 -23.04
CA GLU A 85 -25.97 9.97 -21.66
C GLU A 85 -26.60 8.79 -20.91
N GLN A 86 -27.91 8.55 -21.13
CA GLN A 86 -28.60 7.42 -20.54
C GLN A 86 -28.11 6.09 -21.13
N LEU A 87 -27.77 6.08 -22.42
CA LEU A 87 -27.19 4.92 -23.11
C LEU A 87 -25.77 4.64 -22.60
N ASP A 88 -24.93 5.66 -22.48
CA ASP A 88 -23.58 5.58 -21.91
C ASP A 88 -23.62 5.02 -20.48
N ALA A 89 -24.55 5.51 -19.65
CA ALA A 89 -24.75 5.03 -18.29
C ALA A 89 -25.21 3.57 -18.24
N TYR A 90 -26.12 3.17 -19.12
CA TYR A 90 -26.56 1.78 -19.27
C TYR A 90 -25.39 0.87 -19.66
N GLN A 91 -24.60 1.26 -20.67
CA GLN A 91 -23.45 0.49 -21.11
C GLN A 91 -22.38 0.38 -20.03
N TYR A 92 -22.12 1.45 -19.27
CA TYR A 92 -21.16 1.42 -18.16
C TYR A 92 -21.55 0.40 -17.08
N LYS A 93 -22.85 0.19 -16.86
CA LYS A 93 -23.33 -0.85 -15.93
C LYS A 93 -23.10 -2.27 -16.44
N LEU A 94 -23.01 -2.45 -17.76
CA LEU A 94 -22.66 -3.74 -18.37
C LEU A 94 -21.15 -3.99 -18.38
N ASP A 95 -20.35 -2.95 -18.63
CA ASP A 95 -18.88 -3.01 -18.58
C ASP A 95 -18.31 -1.84 -17.78
N ASN A 96 -18.20 -2.03 -16.46
CA ASN A 96 -17.67 -1.01 -15.55
C ASN A 96 -16.14 -0.82 -15.66
N LYS A 97 -15.46 -1.68 -16.41
CA LYS A 97 -14.01 -1.59 -16.69
C LYS A 97 -13.72 -0.80 -17.97
N ASN A 98 -14.75 -0.42 -18.72
CA ASN A 98 -14.61 0.44 -19.88
C ASN A 98 -14.34 1.89 -19.44
N ARG A 99 -13.12 2.36 -19.70
CA ARG A 99 -12.69 3.71 -19.27
C ARG A 99 -13.30 4.82 -20.10
N PHE A 100 -13.67 4.57 -21.37
CA PHE A 100 -14.42 5.55 -22.17
C PHE A 100 -15.78 5.82 -21.54
N LEU A 101 -16.52 4.75 -21.22
CA LEU A 101 -17.82 4.86 -20.58
C LEU A 101 -17.73 5.48 -19.18
N LEU A 102 -16.65 5.20 -18.43
CA LEU A 102 -16.38 5.89 -17.17
C LEU A 102 -16.16 7.40 -17.36
N ALA A 103 -15.40 7.79 -18.38
CA ALA A 103 -15.14 9.19 -18.69
C ALA A 103 -16.44 9.91 -19.11
N LEU A 104 -17.25 9.30 -19.99
CA LEU A 104 -18.55 9.84 -20.42
C LEU A 104 -19.53 9.98 -19.25
N LYS A 105 -19.67 8.95 -18.42
CA LYS A 105 -20.49 9.00 -17.20
C LYS A 105 -20.02 10.11 -16.25
N SER A 106 -18.73 10.41 -16.24
CA SER A 106 -18.12 11.42 -15.38
C SER A 106 -17.88 12.76 -16.10
N ALA A 107 -18.50 12.98 -17.27
CA ALA A 107 -18.19 14.11 -18.15
C ALA A 107 -18.29 15.46 -17.45
N LYS A 108 -19.33 15.67 -16.63
CA LYS A 108 -19.50 16.89 -15.83
C LYS A 108 -18.38 17.09 -14.81
N LYS A 109 -17.94 16.03 -14.12
CA LYS A 109 -16.85 16.07 -13.14
C LYS A 109 -15.49 16.32 -13.81
N LEU A 110 -15.33 15.84 -15.03
CA LEU A 110 -14.11 15.98 -15.83
C LEU A 110 -14.11 17.26 -16.69
N GLU A 111 -15.20 18.04 -16.66
CA GLU A 111 -15.36 19.24 -17.48
C GLU A 111 -15.08 18.95 -18.97
N LEU A 112 -15.60 17.83 -19.49
CA LEU A 112 -15.37 17.43 -20.88
C LEU A 112 -16.07 18.38 -21.84
N THR A 113 -15.37 18.74 -22.92
CA THR A 113 -15.98 19.51 -24.02
C THR A 113 -16.85 18.60 -24.89
N THR A 114 -17.79 19.18 -25.63
CA THR A 114 -18.63 18.44 -26.59
C THR A 114 -17.79 17.66 -27.61
N GLN A 115 -16.69 18.25 -28.10
CA GLN A 115 -15.77 17.58 -29.03
C GLN A 115 -15.11 16.34 -28.40
N GLN A 116 -14.68 16.44 -27.14
CA GLN A 116 -14.11 15.31 -26.40
C GLN A 116 -15.15 14.20 -26.20
N ILE A 117 -16.39 14.55 -25.84
CA ILE A 117 -17.48 13.58 -25.69
C ILE A 117 -17.74 12.83 -27.00
N ILE A 118 -17.84 13.54 -28.12
CA ILE A 118 -18.04 12.94 -29.45
C ILE A 118 -16.89 11.99 -29.79
N ALA A 119 -15.64 12.42 -29.59
CA ALA A 119 -14.47 11.60 -29.89
C ALA A 119 -14.40 10.32 -29.03
N ILE A 120 -14.73 10.42 -27.74
CA ILE A 120 -14.76 9.25 -26.83
C ILE A 120 -15.85 8.27 -27.27
N ARG A 121 -17.06 8.74 -27.62
CA ARG A 121 -18.14 7.88 -28.12
C ARG A 121 -17.76 7.19 -29.42
N ALA A 122 -17.14 7.90 -30.37
CA ALA A 122 -16.67 7.33 -31.63
C ALA A 122 -15.66 6.19 -31.40
N HIS A 123 -14.68 6.39 -30.53
CA HIS A 123 -13.73 5.33 -30.18
C HIS A 123 -14.37 4.16 -29.43
N ASN A 124 -15.35 4.43 -28.57
CA ASN A 124 -16.08 3.38 -27.87
C ASN A 124 -16.86 2.47 -28.84
N GLN A 125 -17.47 3.05 -29.89
CA GLN A 125 -18.17 2.27 -30.92
C GLN A 125 -17.22 1.42 -31.77
N LEU A 126 -15.97 1.87 -31.96
CA LEU A 126 -14.96 1.13 -32.73
C LEU A 126 -14.43 -0.12 -32.00
N LEU A 127 -14.57 -0.20 -30.67
CA LEU A 127 -14.09 -1.34 -29.88
C LEU A 127 -14.73 -2.67 -30.30
N ASP A 128 -16.02 -2.65 -30.63
CA ASP A 128 -16.77 -3.83 -31.03
C ASP A 128 -16.23 -4.46 -32.32
N PHE A 129 -15.49 -3.69 -33.13
CA PHE A 129 -14.89 -4.13 -34.39
C PHE A 129 -13.43 -4.59 -34.26
N GLN A 130 -12.76 -4.30 -33.13
CA GLN A 130 -11.33 -4.57 -32.98
C GLN A 130 -11.01 -5.97 -32.43
N ASN A 131 -12.02 -6.80 -32.12
CA ASN A 131 -11.86 -8.20 -31.67
C ASN A 131 -10.81 -8.43 -30.57
N MET A 132 -10.51 -7.40 -29.75
CA MET A 132 -9.54 -7.53 -28.66
C MET A 132 -10.11 -8.48 -27.62
N GLN A 133 -9.49 -9.64 -27.42
CA GLN A 133 -9.92 -10.61 -26.40
C GLN A 133 -9.20 -10.42 -25.07
N GLU A 134 -7.96 -9.91 -25.10
CA GLU A 134 -7.18 -9.72 -23.87
C GLU A 134 -7.58 -8.45 -23.12
N SER A 135 -7.94 -8.61 -21.84
CA SER A 135 -8.34 -7.50 -20.98
C SER A 135 -7.26 -6.42 -20.87
N VAL A 136 -5.98 -6.77 -20.86
CA VAL A 136 -4.88 -5.79 -20.72
C VAL A 136 -4.76 -4.92 -21.97
N GLN A 137 -4.82 -5.53 -23.16
CA GLN A 137 -4.76 -4.81 -24.44
C GLN A 137 -5.90 -3.79 -24.54
N LYS A 138 -7.12 -4.16 -24.10
CA LYS A 138 -8.24 -3.21 -24.01
C LYS A 138 -7.94 -2.01 -23.12
N GLN A 139 -7.39 -2.24 -21.93
CA GLN A 139 -7.07 -1.15 -20.99
C GLN A 139 -5.97 -0.23 -21.53
N GLN A 140 -4.96 -0.79 -22.20
CA GLN A 140 -3.91 -0.02 -22.87
C GLN A 140 -4.47 0.81 -24.02
N PHE A 141 -5.36 0.23 -24.83
CA PHE A 141 -6.04 0.95 -25.91
C PHE A 141 -6.88 2.11 -25.37
N TYR A 142 -7.67 1.88 -24.31
CA TYR A 142 -8.44 2.94 -23.65
C TYR A 142 -7.52 4.09 -23.23
N ASN A 143 -6.40 3.76 -22.57
CA ASN A 143 -5.44 4.76 -22.12
C ASN A 143 -4.86 5.57 -23.28
N GLN A 144 -4.40 4.88 -24.33
CA GLN A 144 -3.80 5.54 -25.49
C GLN A 144 -4.77 6.52 -26.14
N LYS A 145 -6.04 6.12 -26.33
CA LYS A 145 -7.03 7.00 -26.96
C LYS A 145 -7.49 8.13 -26.04
N LEU A 146 -7.73 7.85 -24.76
CA LEU A 146 -8.09 8.89 -23.80
C LEU A 146 -6.99 9.93 -23.64
N ASP A 147 -5.71 9.53 -23.64
CA ASP A 147 -4.57 10.45 -23.55
C ASP A 147 -4.46 11.38 -24.79
N THR A 148 -4.94 10.92 -25.95
CA THR A 148 -5.02 11.78 -27.16
C THR A 148 -6.21 12.73 -27.19
N ILE A 149 -7.28 12.45 -26.43
CA ILE A 149 -8.51 13.25 -26.43
C ILE A 149 -8.55 14.22 -25.25
N LEU A 150 -8.05 13.78 -24.10
CA LEU A 150 -8.11 14.49 -22.83
C LEU A 150 -6.82 15.25 -22.56
N ASN A 151 -6.91 16.37 -21.85
CA ASN A 151 -5.70 16.97 -21.30
C ASN A 151 -5.16 16.14 -20.12
N GLN A 152 -3.92 16.40 -19.73
CA GLN A 152 -3.24 15.64 -18.67
C GLN A 152 -4.02 15.58 -17.34
N LYS A 153 -4.66 16.70 -16.93
CA LYS A 153 -5.45 16.77 -15.69
C LYS A 153 -6.70 15.89 -15.80
N GLN A 154 -7.43 15.98 -16.90
CA GLN A 154 -8.62 15.17 -17.18
C GLN A 154 -8.28 13.69 -17.24
N PHE A 155 -7.22 13.32 -17.96
CA PHE A 155 -6.76 11.94 -18.05
C PHE A 155 -6.41 11.38 -16.67
N ALA A 156 -5.62 12.10 -15.88
CA ALA A 156 -5.29 11.71 -14.51
C ALA A 156 -6.55 11.52 -13.63
N MET A 157 -7.55 12.40 -13.77
CA MET A 157 -8.83 12.25 -13.07
C MET A 157 -9.60 10.99 -13.49
N VAL A 158 -9.58 10.61 -14.78
CA VAL A 158 -10.17 9.34 -15.23
C VAL A 158 -9.47 8.16 -14.58
N ILE A 159 -8.13 8.14 -14.55
CA ILE A 159 -7.39 7.04 -13.91
C ILE A 159 -7.69 6.98 -12.40
N ASN A 160 -7.78 8.13 -11.72
CA ASN A 160 -8.20 8.18 -10.31
C ASN A 160 -9.61 7.60 -10.10
N LEU A 161 -10.54 7.86 -11.02
CA LEU A 161 -11.89 7.29 -10.98
C LEU A 161 -11.87 5.76 -11.15
N VAL A 162 -11.03 5.23 -12.04
CA VAL A 162 -10.87 3.78 -12.24
C VAL A 162 -10.50 3.07 -10.93
N TYR A 163 -9.63 3.69 -10.13
CA TYR A 163 -9.11 3.09 -8.91
C TYR A 163 -9.79 3.57 -7.62
N THR A 164 -10.88 4.34 -7.71
CA THR A 164 -11.55 4.91 -6.52
C THR A 164 -12.05 3.83 -5.57
N ASP A 165 -12.78 2.83 -6.07
CA ASP A 165 -13.40 1.79 -5.22
C ASP A 165 -12.33 0.91 -4.55
N LYS A 166 -11.34 0.45 -5.33
CA LYS A 166 -10.20 -0.33 -4.81
C LYS A 166 -9.42 0.46 -3.74
N SER A 167 -9.11 1.72 -4.03
CA SER A 167 -8.33 2.56 -3.11
C SER A 167 -9.11 2.86 -1.83
N LYS A 168 -10.43 2.98 -1.93
CA LYS A 168 -11.30 3.14 -0.76
C LYS A 168 -11.33 1.88 0.09
N GLU A 169 -11.43 0.70 -0.50
CA GLU A 169 -11.38 -0.57 0.22
C GLU A 169 -10.06 -0.73 1.00
N GLU A 170 -8.92 -0.46 0.33
CA GLU A 170 -7.59 -0.49 0.96
C GLU A 170 -7.47 0.54 2.11
N ALA A 171 -7.92 1.78 1.88
CA ALA A 171 -7.92 2.84 2.89
C ALA A 171 -8.83 2.50 4.09
N ASP A 172 -10.02 1.97 3.85
CA ASP A 172 -10.98 1.59 4.89
C ASP A 172 -10.45 0.42 5.74
N ASN A 173 -9.75 -0.54 5.12
CA ASN A 173 -9.14 -1.66 5.82
C ASN A 173 -8.01 -1.18 6.77
N ASP A 174 -7.09 -0.37 6.26
CA ASP A 174 -6.01 0.18 7.08
C ASP A 174 -6.53 1.11 8.17
N TRP A 175 -7.52 1.94 7.84
CA TRP A 175 -8.14 2.83 8.81
C TRP A 175 -8.77 2.07 9.98
N LYS A 176 -9.50 0.98 9.72
CA LYS A 176 -10.03 0.10 10.77
C LYS A 176 -8.92 -0.42 11.70
N ASN A 177 -7.76 -0.78 11.15
CA ASN A 177 -6.65 -1.29 11.96
C ASN A 177 -5.93 -0.19 12.74
N ILE A 178 -5.75 1.00 12.16
CA ILE A 178 -5.25 2.20 12.83
C ILE A 178 -6.14 2.59 14.02
N GLN A 179 -7.47 2.50 13.85
CA GLN A 179 -8.44 2.78 14.91
C GLN A 179 -8.33 1.79 16.08
N LYS A 180 -8.11 0.49 15.81
CA LYS A 180 -7.92 -0.53 16.86
C LYS A 180 -6.73 -0.21 17.76
N LEU A 181 -5.65 0.32 17.20
CA LEU A 181 -4.46 0.74 17.95
C LEU A 181 -4.58 2.14 18.59
N LYS A 182 -5.69 2.85 18.36
CA LYS A 182 -5.95 4.19 18.91
C LYS A 182 -4.82 5.20 18.60
N LEU A 183 -4.25 5.14 17.39
CA LEU A 183 -3.11 5.98 17.00
C LEU A 183 -3.49 7.44 16.68
N VAL A 184 -4.78 7.73 16.51
CA VAL A 184 -5.29 9.02 16.05
C VAL A 184 -6.40 9.51 16.98
N ALA A 185 -6.37 10.78 17.35
CA ALA A 185 -7.42 11.41 18.13
C ALA A 185 -8.72 11.53 17.32
N ALA A 186 -9.87 11.44 17.98
CA ALA A 186 -11.18 11.46 17.29
C ALA A 186 -11.38 12.69 16.39
N LYS A 187 -10.87 13.86 16.81
CA LYS A 187 -10.95 15.12 16.05
C LYS A 187 -10.23 15.09 14.70
N ASP A 188 -9.19 14.27 14.56
CA ASP A 188 -8.34 14.20 13.36
C ASP A 188 -8.71 13.01 12.45
N SER A 189 -9.70 12.21 12.85
CA SER A 189 -10.09 10.96 12.18
C SER A 189 -10.45 11.14 10.71
N SER A 190 -11.24 12.17 10.38
CA SER A 190 -11.69 12.40 9.00
C SER A 190 -10.56 12.88 8.09
N LEU A 191 -9.64 13.69 8.63
CA LEU A 191 -8.47 14.16 7.92
C LEU A 191 -7.52 13.01 7.61
N VAL A 192 -7.24 12.16 8.59
CA VAL A 192 -6.35 11.01 8.41
C VAL A 192 -6.94 10.00 7.43
N HIS A 193 -8.23 9.68 7.54
CA HIS A 193 -8.89 8.77 6.59
C HIS A 193 -8.81 9.31 5.16
N ARG A 194 -9.00 10.62 4.97
CA ARG A 194 -8.81 11.27 3.66
C ARG A 194 -7.38 11.15 3.14
N GLN A 195 -6.37 11.37 4.00
CA GLN A 195 -4.97 11.21 3.61
C GLN A 195 -4.63 9.79 3.16
N LEU A 196 -5.20 8.76 3.83
CA LEU A 196 -5.05 7.37 3.41
C LEU A 196 -5.70 7.12 2.05
N LEU A 197 -6.91 7.63 1.85
CA LEU A 197 -7.61 7.51 0.57
C LEU A 197 -6.83 8.18 -0.56
N ASP A 198 -6.36 9.42 -0.36
CA ASP A 198 -5.59 10.16 -1.36
C ASP A 198 -4.27 9.44 -1.69
N TYR A 199 -3.60 8.87 -0.68
CA TYR A 199 -2.41 8.05 -0.88
C TYR A 199 -2.69 6.81 -1.74
N TYR A 200 -3.74 6.04 -1.43
CA TYR A 200 -4.09 4.85 -2.18
C TYR A 200 -4.57 5.15 -3.59
N ILE A 201 -5.34 6.22 -3.79
CA ILE A 201 -5.73 6.70 -5.13
C ILE A 201 -4.48 7.05 -5.93
N GLY A 202 -3.57 7.85 -5.36
CA GLY A 202 -2.31 8.22 -6.02
C GLY A 202 -1.45 7.01 -6.37
N LEU A 203 -1.31 6.06 -5.45
CA LEU A 203 -0.54 4.83 -5.66
C LEU A 203 -1.13 3.96 -6.77
N ASN A 204 -2.40 3.58 -6.64
CA ASN A 204 -3.05 2.66 -7.57
C ASN A 204 -3.18 3.27 -8.98
N SER A 205 -3.49 4.56 -9.06
CA SER A 205 -3.63 5.28 -10.33
C SER A 205 -2.30 5.49 -11.03
N TYR A 206 -1.22 5.71 -10.29
CA TYR A 206 0.11 5.86 -10.89
C TYR A 206 0.63 4.54 -11.47
N ILE A 207 0.46 3.44 -10.71
CA ILE A 207 0.87 2.08 -11.11
C ILE A 207 0.03 1.56 -12.27
N ASP A 208 -1.28 1.83 -12.24
CA ASP A 208 -2.26 1.39 -13.23
C ASP A 208 -2.09 -0.09 -13.64
N SER A 209 -2.18 -0.99 -12.65
CA SER A 209 -1.88 -2.42 -12.84
C SER A 209 -2.79 -3.09 -13.87
N SER A 210 -4.03 -2.62 -14.05
CA SER A 210 -4.95 -3.20 -15.04
C SER A 210 -4.54 -2.93 -16.49
N ALA A 211 -3.76 -1.87 -16.74
CA ALA A 211 -3.17 -1.59 -18.05
C ALA A 211 -1.72 -2.11 -18.17
N LYS A 212 -1.17 -2.74 -17.13
CA LYS A 212 0.26 -3.12 -17.03
C LYS A 212 1.18 -1.98 -17.49
N LYS A 213 0.94 -0.76 -16.98
CA LYS A 213 1.71 0.44 -17.37
C LYS A 213 3.22 0.27 -17.18
N PHE A 214 3.62 -0.56 -16.22
CA PHE A 214 5.00 -0.96 -15.98
C PHE A 214 5.10 -2.49 -15.91
N ASP A 215 6.28 -3.03 -16.22
CA ASP A 215 6.61 -4.41 -15.88
C ASP A 215 6.64 -4.63 -14.36
N ALA A 216 6.65 -5.89 -13.92
CA ALA A 216 6.56 -6.24 -12.50
C ALA A 216 7.71 -5.68 -11.65
N LYS A 217 8.94 -5.63 -12.20
CA LYS A 217 10.12 -5.14 -11.49
C LYS A 217 10.01 -3.62 -11.29
N LYS A 218 9.76 -2.89 -12.38
CA LYS A 218 9.59 -1.43 -12.37
C LYS A 218 8.38 -1.01 -11.53
N SER A 219 7.27 -1.74 -11.60
CA SER A 219 6.10 -1.51 -10.75
C SER A 219 6.45 -1.65 -9.26
N THR A 220 7.27 -2.62 -8.89
CA THR A 220 7.71 -2.81 -7.50
C THR A 220 8.62 -1.68 -7.04
N GLU A 221 9.58 -1.28 -7.87
CA GLU A 221 10.49 -0.15 -7.60
C GLU A 221 9.73 1.16 -7.40
N ILE A 222 8.79 1.47 -8.30
CA ILE A 222 7.93 2.65 -8.21
C ILE A 222 7.03 2.60 -6.97
N LYS A 223 6.43 1.44 -6.67
CA LYS A 223 5.60 1.27 -5.46
C LYS A 223 6.43 1.57 -4.20
N ASN A 224 7.65 1.05 -4.13
CA ASN A 224 8.55 1.34 -3.02
C ASN A 224 8.89 2.84 -2.93
N LEU A 225 9.12 3.51 -4.06
CA LEU A 225 9.36 4.96 -4.08
C LEU A 225 8.14 5.76 -3.59
N ILE A 226 6.93 5.43 -4.05
CA ILE A 226 5.70 6.10 -3.62
C ILE A 226 5.45 5.86 -2.12
N VAL A 227 5.68 4.64 -1.62
CA VAL A 227 5.62 4.35 -0.18
C VAL A 227 6.59 5.25 0.57
N LEU A 228 7.85 5.34 0.14
CA LEU A 228 8.86 6.17 0.80
C LEU A 228 8.51 7.66 0.78
N GLU A 229 7.97 8.18 -0.32
CA GLU A 229 7.75 9.62 -0.48
C GLU A 229 6.37 10.11 -0.02
N LYS A 230 5.34 9.27 -0.14
CA LYS A 230 3.94 9.69 -0.05
C LYS A 230 3.13 8.94 1.00
N GLN A 231 3.64 7.85 1.58
CA GLN A 231 2.91 7.13 2.63
C GLN A 231 2.62 8.09 3.82
N PRO A 232 1.36 8.16 4.30
CA PRO A 232 1.02 8.94 5.46
C PRO A 232 1.78 8.46 6.71
N PRO A 233 2.32 9.36 7.57
CA PRO A 233 3.09 8.98 8.75
C PRO A 233 2.37 8.02 9.70
N VAL A 234 1.05 8.18 9.85
CA VAL A 234 0.21 7.29 10.65
C VAL A 234 0.22 5.83 10.15
N LEU A 235 0.28 5.62 8.84
CA LEU A 235 0.34 4.28 8.25
C LEU A 235 1.74 3.69 8.44
N THR A 236 2.79 4.51 8.33
CA THR A 236 4.15 4.09 8.68
C THR A 236 4.26 3.70 10.15
N ARG A 237 3.69 4.49 11.07
CA ARG A 237 3.62 4.18 12.51
C ARG A 237 2.88 2.87 12.77
N PHE A 238 1.72 2.69 12.14
CA PHE A 238 0.95 1.44 12.22
C PHE A 238 1.75 0.22 11.77
N ASN A 239 2.46 0.34 10.64
CA ASN A 239 3.28 -0.75 10.11
C ASN A 239 4.42 -1.13 11.05
N ILE A 240 5.06 -0.14 11.70
CA ILE A 240 6.11 -0.37 12.70
C ILE A 240 5.54 -1.07 13.93
N LEU A 241 4.41 -0.59 14.47
CA LEU A 241 3.82 -1.13 15.71
C LEU A 241 3.18 -2.51 15.56
N SER A 242 2.82 -2.90 14.34
CA SER A 242 2.13 -4.17 14.05
C SER A 242 3.06 -5.22 13.42
N ASP A 243 4.37 -4.97 13.42
CA ASP A 243 5.38 -5.85 12.81
C ASP A 243 5.10 -6.24 11.34
N PHE A 244 4.52 -5.32 10.57
CA PHE A 244 4.37 -5.46 9.12
C PHE A 244 5.71 -5.17 8.39
N ILE A 245 5.66 -4.96 7.08
CA ILE A 245 6.85 -4.68 6.28
C ILE A 245 7.31 -3.23 6.53
N TYR A 246 8.41 -3.07 7.28
CA TYR A 246 9.13 -1.80 7.45
C TYR A 246 10.65 -2.02 7.49
N LYS A 247 11.43 -0.93 7.46
CA LYS A 247 12.89 -0.99 7.56
C LYS A 247 13.32 -0.80 9.02
N ILE A 248 14.08 -1.75 9.55
CA ILE A 248 14.58 -1.66 10.92
C ILE A 248 15.76 -0.67 10.95
N ASN A 249 15.62 0.38 11.76
CA ASN A 249 16.63 1.39 12.03
C ASN A 249 16.35 1.98 13.44
N ILE A 250 17.18 2.91 13.92
CA ILE A 250 17.01 3.39 15.31
C ILE A 250 15.68 4.12 15.54
N PHE A 251 15.16 4.80 14.52
CA PHE A 251 13.89 5.53 14.61
C PHE A 251 12.70 4.57 14.68
N SER A 252 12.67 3.52 13.84
CA SER A 252 11.59 2.52 13.91
C SER A 252 11.65 1.71 15.20
N LEU A 253 12.83 1.42 15.74
CA LEU A 253 12.97 0.83 17.07
C LEU A 253 12.41 1.74 18.17
N ALA A 254 12.69 3.04 18.13
CA ALA A 254 12.12 3.99 19.09
C ALA A 254 10.59 4.03 19.03
N ILE A 255 10.01 4.00 17.83
CA ILE A 255 8.55 3.93 17.64
C ILE A 255 8.00 2.59 18.15
N GLN A 256 8.67 1.46 17.89
CA GLN A 256 8.25 0.14 18.37
C GLN A 256 8.12 0.11 19.91
N PHE A 257 9.01 0.80 20.61
CA PHE A 257 9.00 0.93 22.07
C PHE A 257 8.31 2.22 22.57
N GLU A 258 7.41 2.83 21.78
CA GLU A 258 6.83 4.15 22.09
C GLU A 258 6.20 4.24 23.48
N LYS A 259 5.57 3.15 23.95
CA LYS A 259 4.94 3.09 25.28
C LYS A 259 5.97 3.00 26.41
N GLU A 260 7.03 2.22 26.26
CA GLU A 260 8.07 2.05 27.28
C GLU A 260 8.93 3.31 27.43
N LEU A 261 9.11 4.01 26.31
CA LEU A 261 9.79 5.30 26.21
C LEU A 261 8.92 6.48 26.63
N ASN A 262 7.61 6.28 26.82
CA ASN A 262 6.63 7.35 27.07
C ASN A 262 6.74 8.48 26.03
N LEU A 263 6.81 8.13 24.74
CA LEU A 263 6.95 9.13 23.69
C LEU A 263 5.68 9.98 23.58
N ASN A 264 5.86 11.30 23.49
CA ASN A 264 4.77 12.21 23.15
C ASN A 264 4.57 12.30 21.62
N THR A 265 3.45 12.90 21.20
CA THR A 265 3.10 13.03 19.77
C THR A 265 4.19 13.74 18.96
N THR A 266 4.78 14.83 19.47
CA THR A 266 5.83 15.59 18.78
C THR A 266 7.10 14.76 18.56
N GLN A 267 7.47 13.94 19.54
CA GLN A 267 8.60 13.01 19.40
C GLN A 267 8.30 11.95 18.34
N ILE A 268 7.08 11.36 18.38
CA ILE A 268 6.66 10.36 17.40
C ILE A 268 6.68 10.93 15.97
N ASP A 269 6.15 12.13 15.78
CA ASP A 269 6.14 12.80 14.46
C ASP A 269 7.57 13.09 13.97
N SER A 270 8.45 13.52 14.88
CA SER A 270 9.87 13.76 14.57
C SER A 270 10.60 12.48 14.19
N LEU A 271 10.36 11.36 14.91
CA LEU A 271 10.92 10.05 14.60
C LEU A 271 10.44 9.54 13.24
N LEU A 272 9.14 9.64 12.94
CA LEU A 272 8.58 9.24 11.65
C LEU A 272 9.15 10.07 10.49
N SER A 273 9.33 11.38 10.71
CA SER A 273 9.94 12.28 9.74
C SER A 273 11.40 11.91 9.45
N LYS A 274 12.21 11.67 10.50
CA LYS A 274 13.62 11.27 10.36
C LYS A 274 13.79 9.85 9.82
N TYR A 275 12.89 8.93 10.17
CA TYR A 275 12.78 7.62 9.55
C TYR A 275 12.63 7.75 8.02
N LYS A 276 11.65 8.55 7.57
CA LYS A 276 11.40 8.78 6.15
C LYS A 276 12.60 9.42 5.45
N GLU A 277 13.20 10.44 6.05
CA GLU A 277 14.38 11.12 5.52
C GLU A 277 15.55 10.15 5.31
N LEU A 278 15.85 9.30 6.30
CA LEU A 278 16.90 8.28 6.23
C LEU A 278 16.66 7.30 5.07
N GLU A 279 15.45 6.77 4.96
CA GLU A 279 15.15 5.77 3.94
C GLU A 279 15.14 6.38 2.52
N ILE A 280 14.75 7.65 2.36
CA ILE A 280 14.91 8.39 1.10
C ILE A 280 16.39 8.59 0.76
N MET A 281 17.23 8.96 1.73
CA MET A 281 18.68 9.11 1.52
C MET A 281 19.31 7.80 1.03
N LYS A 282 19.03 6.68 1.72
CA LYS A 282 19.51 5.34 1.32
C LYS A 282 19.01 4.95 -0.06
N TYR A 283 17.76 5.24 -0.39
CA TYR A 283 17.19 4.95 -1.71
C TYR A 283 17.94 5.70 -2.83
N LYS A 284 18.14 7.01 -2.66
CA LYS A 284 18.88 7.84 -3.65
C LYS A 284 20.32 7.39 -3.83
N ASP A 285 21.01 7.04 -2.75
CA ASP A 285 22.39 6.56 -2.80
C ASP A 285 22.53 5.14 -3.37
N LYS A 286 21.48 4.30 -3.25
CA LYS A 286 21.41 3.00 -3.94
C LYS A 286 21.36 3.17 -5.45
N ALA A 287 20.59 4.14 -5.93
CA ALA A 287 20.47 4.41 -7.37
C ALA A 287 21.79 4.88 -7.99
N THR A 288 22.68 5.48 -7.19
CA THR A 288 24.01 5.96 -7.63
C THR A 288 25.16 4.99 -7.31
N ASN A 289 24.86 3.82 -6.74
CA ASN A 289 25.82 2.78 -6.33
C ASN A 289 26.90 3.24 -5.31
N VAL A 290 26.54 4.16 -4.39
CA VAL A 290 27.48 4.77 -3.40
C VAL A 290 27.30 4.20 -1.98
N LEU A 291 26.37 3.27 -1.77
CA LEU A 291 25.96 2.78 -0.43
C LEU A 291 27.12 2.36 0.48
N LEU A 292 28.08 1.58 -0.02
CA LEU A 292 29.20 1.06 0.79
C LEU A 292 30.15 2.16 1.30
N LYS A 293 30.16 3.35 0.66
CA LYS A 293 31.03 4.47 1.05
C LYS A 293 30.40 5.40 2.11
N LYS A 294 29.10 5.24 2.42
CA LYS A 294 28.34 6.19 3.25
C LYS A 294 27.72 5.59 4.53
N THR A 295 28.06 4.36 4.90
CA THR A 295 27.56 3.72 6.13
C THR A 295 27.80 4.58 7.38
N ASP A 296 28.96 5.24 7.45
CA ASP A 296 29.29 6.16 8.54
C ASP A 296 28.42 7.43 8.52
N THR A 297 28.05 7.92 7.33
CA THR A 297 27.15 9.07 7.15
C THR A 297 25.75 8.77 7.69
N TYR A 298 25.18 7.60 7.38
CA TYR A 298 23.86 7.21 7.89
C TYR A 298 23.87 7.03 9.39
N THR A 299 24.91 6.38 9.92
CA THR A 299 25.07 6.18 11.36
C THR A 299 25.19 7.50 12.09
N LEU A 300 25.96 8.46 11.56
CA LEU A 300 26.09 9.80 12.11
C LEU A 300 24.75 10.57 12.09
N PHE A 301 24.00 10.48 10.98
CA PHE A 301 22.68 11.08 10.87
C PHE A 301 21.72 10.52 11.92
N GLU A 302 21.62 9.18 12.01
CA GLU A 302 20.78 8.49 12.98
C GLU A 302 21.11 8.92 14.42
N ASN A 303 22.40 8.87 14.77
CA ASN A 303 22.90 9.22 16.09
C ASN A 303 22.63 10.69 16.48
N THR A 304 22.82 11.61 15.55
CA THR A 304 22.60 13.04 15.79
C THR A 304 21.11 13.33 15.97
N ALA A 305 20.26 12.76 15.11
CA ALA A 305 18.83 12.98 15.15
C ALA A 305 18.14 12.31 16.35
N ILE A 306 18.54 11.08 16.72
CA ILE A 306 17.92 10.41 17.87
C ILE A 306 18.24 11.15 19.18
N ALA A 307 19.47 11.68 19.29
CA ALA A 307 19.91 12.42 20.47
C ALA A 307 19.25 13.79 20.60
N SER A 308 18.73 14.37 19.52
CA SER A 308 17.99 15.63 19.56
C SER A 308 16.48 15.46 19.80
N ILE A 309 15.94 14.27 19.52
CA ILE A 309 14.50 13.98 19.70
C ILE A 309 14.20 13.38 21.08
N LEU A 310 15.06 12.49 21.56
CA LEU A 310 14.86 11.76 22.81
C LEU A 310 15.71 12.36 23.94
N ASP A 311 15.15 12.38 25.14
CA ASP A 311 15.92 12.74 26.32
C ASP A 311 16.89 11.61 26.73
N PRO A 312 17.88 11.89 27.59
CA PRO A 312 18.87 10.88 28.01
C PRO A 312 18.28 9.61 28.64
N GLN A 313 17.17 9.71 29.38
CA GLN A 313 16.51 8.56 30.02
C GLN A 313 15.80 7.69 28.98
N GLN A 314 15.14 8.33 28.00
CA GLN A 314 14.52 7.64 26.86
C GLN A 314 15.59 6.95 26.00
N ILE A 315 16.73 7.59 25.74
CA ILE A 315 17.85 6.96 25.02
C ILE A 315 18.36 5.73 25.77
N GLU A 316 18.51 5.81 27.10
CA GLU A 316 18.96 4.67 27.90
C GLU A 316 18.00 3.48 27.78
N LYS A 317 16.68 3.72 27.92
CA LYS A 317 15.65 2.69 27.75
C LYS A 317 15.66 2.10 26.33
N LEU A 318 15.77 2.93 25.30
CA LEU A 318 15.84 2.50 23.91
C LEU A 318 17.03 1.57 23.68
N LEU A 319 18.22 1.99 24.14
CA LEU A 319 19.44 1.20 24.01
C LEU A 319 19.41 -0.09 24.83
N ALA A 320 18.76 -0.08 26.00
CA ALA A 320 18.53 -1.28 26.77
C ALA A 320 17.69 -2.29 25.98
N ASN A 321 16.56 -1.86 25.40
CA ASN A 321 15.70 -2.73 24.60
C ASN A 321 16.36 -3.23 23.31
N LYS A 322 17.05 -2.34 22.58
CA LYS A 322 17.82 -2.69 21.38
C LYS A 322 18.87 -3.77 21.66
N ASN A 323 19.59 -3.65 22.77
CA ASN A 323 20.77 -4.48 23.04
C ASN A 323 20.49 -5.71 23.92
N LYS A 324 19.31 -5.81 24.56
CA LYS A 324 18.96 -6.89 25.51
C LYS A 324 19.16 -8.29 24.95
N LYS A 325 18.61 -8.58 23.76
CA LYS A 325 18.71 -9.90 23.13
C LYS A 325 20.16 -10.25 22.79
N ASN A 326 20.90 -9.29 22.21
CA ASN A 326 22.30 -9.46 21.85
C ASN A 326 23.18 -9.69 23.10
N ALA A 327 22.93 -8.95 24.17
CA ALA A 327 23.65 -9.14 25.43
C ALA A 327 23.45 -10.54 26.03
N ILE A 328 22.23 -11.07 25.97
CA ILE A 328 21.93 -12.45 26.41
C ILE A 328 22.64 -13.47 25.52
N GLN A 329 22.59 -13.30 24.19
CA GLN A 329 23.27 -14.19 23.26
C GLN A 329 24.78 -14.21 23.50
N ILE A 330 25.42 -13.04 23.59
CA ILE A 330 26.85 -12.93 23.90
C ILE A 330 27.16 -13.61 25.24
N ALA A 331 26.32 -13.42 26.26
CA ALA A 331 26.52 -14.06 27.56
C ALA A 331 26.48 -15.59 27.48
N GLN A 332 25.57 -16.15 26.68
CA GLN A 332 25.47 -17.59 26.44
C GLN A 332 26.70 -18.11 25.68
N GLU A 333 27.12 -17.41 24.62
CA GLU A 333 28.33 -17.74 23.86
C GLU A 333 29.57 -17.75 24.77
N LYS A 334 29.70 -16.76 25.67
CA LYS A 334 30.80 -16.70 26.65
C LYS A 334 30.76 -17.82 27.67
N TRP A 335 29.57 -18.24 28.10
CA TRP A 335 29.44 -19.39 28.98
C TRP A 335 29.92 -20.67 28.29
N SER A 336 29.44 -20.94 27.08
CA SER A 336 29.89 -22.11 26.31
C SER A 336 31.41 -22.09 26.03
N GLU A 337 31.98 -20.91 25.78
CA GLU A 337 33.44 -20.76 25.70
C GLU A 337 34.16 -21.13 27.01
N LEU A 338 33.62 -20.74 28.17
CA LEU A 338 34.19 -21.12 29.48
C LEU A 338 34.07 -22.62 29.75
N GLU A 339 32.94 -23.25 29.38
CA GLU A 339 32.73 -24.70 29.50
C GLU A 339 33.80 -25.46 28.72
N ASN A 340 34.03 -25.06 27.47
CA ASN A 340 35.05 -25.65 26.61
C ASN A 340 36.48 -25.48 27.16
N LYS A 341 36.72 -24.48 28.01
CA LYS A 341 38.01 -24.25 28.69
C LYS A 341 38.06 -24.86 30.10
N GLY A 342 37.02 -25.56 30.54
CA GLY A 342 36.94 -26.17 31.88
C GLY A 342 36.83 -25.15 33.03
N LEU A 343 36.46 -23.90 32.75
CA LEU A 343 36.42 -22.80 33.72
C LEU A 343 35.08 -22.67 34.46
N THR A 344 34.13 -23.58 34.23
CA THR A 344 32.78 -23.52 34.80
C THR A 344 32.57 -24.44 36.01
N LYS A 345 33.59 -25.19 36.43
CA LYS A 345 33.47 -26.14 37.54
C LYS A 345 33.05 -25.43 38.84
N GLY A 346 31.93 -25.88 39.42
CA GLY A 346 31.38 -25.32 40.66
C GLY A 346 30.63 -23.99 40.51
N GLN A 347 30.41 -23.52 39.29
CA GLN A 347 29.67 -22.28 39.01
C GLN A 347 28.23 -22.57 38.62
N ASP A 348 27.28 -21.76 39.10
CA ASP A 348 25.89 -21.82 38.66
C ASP A 348 25.69 -21.13 37.31
N GLN A 349 25.39 -21.89 36.27
CA GLN A 349 25.21 -21.40 34.90
C GLN A 349 24.22 -20.24 34.84
N LYS A 350 23.06 -20.37 35.51
CA LYS A 350 21.97 -19.39 35.40
C LYS A 350 22.37 -18.04 36.01
N THR A 351 23.03 -18.07 37.16
CA THR A 351 23.51 -16.87 37.86
C THR A 351 24.64 -16.20 37.07
N VAL A 352 25.62 -16.97 36.60
CA VAL A 352 26.77 -16.43 35.85
C VAL A 352 26.34 -15.86 34.51
N THR A 353 25.52 -16.58 33.74
CA THR A 353 24.98 -16.08 32.46
C THR A 353 24.14 -14.82 32.63
N LYS A 354 23.36 -14.71 33.72
CA LYS A 354 22.64 -13.47 34.05
C LYS A 354 23.59 -12.31 34.35
N GLN A 355 24.64 -12.54 35.15
CA GLN A 355 25.66 -11.53 35.45
C GLN A 355 26.38 -11.07 34.17
N PHE A 356 26.73 -12.01 33.29
CA PHE A 356 27.36 -11.70 32.00
C PHE A 356 26.42 -10.90 31.12
N ALA A 357 25.14 -11.28 31.02
CA ALA A 357 24.16 -10.55 30.21
C ALA A 357 23.98 -9.11 30.72
N MET A 358 23.93 -8.91 32.04
CA MET A 358 23.86 -7.56 32.64
C MET A 358 25.10 -6.72 32.32
N TYR A 359 26.29 -7.30 32.43
CA TYR A 359 27.54 -6.63 32.06
C TYR A 359 27.57 -6.27 30.58
N GLN A 360 27.28 -7.22 29.69
CA GLN A 360 27.28 -7.01 28.24
C GLN A 360 26.25 -5.97 27.82
N LEU A 361 25.07 -5.97 28.45
CA LEU A 361 24.05 -4.97 28.20
C LEU A 361 24.57 -3.55 28.49
N ARG A 362 25.15 -3.34 29.68
CA ARG A 362 25.75 -2.06 30.06
C ARG A 362 26.88 -1.65 29.11
N TYR A 363 27.73 -2.60 28.73
CA TYR A 363 28.85 -2.34 27.82
C TYR A 363 28.38 -1.94 26.40
N LEU A 364 27.36 -2.62 25.87
CA LEU A 364 26.78 -2.29 24.57
C LEU A 364 26.08 -0.93 24.59
N MET A 365 25.29 -0.66 25.63
CA MET A 365 24.59 0.61 25.81
C MET A 365 25.58 1.79 25.84
N VAL A 366 26.62 1.71 26.66
CA VAL A 366 27.60 2.81 26.76
C VAL A 366 28.44 2.96 25.49
N SER A 367 28.71 1.86 24.79
CA SER A 367 29.39 1.91 23.49
C SER A 367 28.54 2.61 22.42
N ASP A 368 27.23 2.37 22.40
CA ASP A 368 26.31 3.08 21.51
C ASP A 368 26.15 4.55 21.91
N GLN A 369 26.04 4.86 23.20
CA GLN A 369 26.02 6.26 23.69
C GLN A 369 27.27 7.04 23.28
N LEU A 370 28.45 6.40 23.33
CA LEU A 370 29.70 7.03 22.90
C LEU A 370 29.73 7.31 21.39
N LYS A 371 29.11 6.44 20.57
CA LYS A 371 28.94 6.69 19.14
C LYS A 371 27.97 7.84 18.86
N MET A 372 26.94 7.98 19.69
CA MET A 372 25.97 9.09 19.60
C MET A 372 26.59 10.42 20.01
N ASN A 373 27.36 10.42 21.09
CA ASN A 373 28.03 11.61 21.61
C ASN A 373 29.39 11.21 22.20
N LYS A 374 30.46 11.67 21.54
CA LYS A 374 31.86 11.43 21.95
C LYS A 374 32.31 12.31 23.13
N SER A 375 31.45 12.53 24.11
CA SER A 375 31.77 13.34 25.29
C SER A 375 32.72 12.60 26.24
N ALA A 376 33.51 13.37 27.00
CA ALA A 376 34.35 12.83 28.07
C ALA A 376 33.54 12.00 29.07
N VAL A 377 32.31 12.43 29.40
CA VAL A 377 31.38 11.71 30.28
C VAL A 377 31.11 10.28 29.75
N ASN A 378 30.82 10.13 28.46
CA ASN A 378 30.56 8.82 27.87
C ASN A 378 31.82 7.95 27.78
N MET A 379 33.00 8.56 27.58
CA MET A 379 34.28 7.84 27.64
C MET A 379 34.56 7.29 29.04
N PHE A 380 34.35 8.10 30.09
CA PHE A 380 34.52 7.65 31.47
C PHE A 380 33.53 6.56 31.85
N LYS A 381 32.23 6.71 31.50
CA LYS A 381 31.23 5.66 31.71
C LYS A 381 31.65 4.33 31.06
N LYS A 382 32.20 4.37 29.84
CA LYS A 382 32.65 3.15 29.16
C LYS A 382 33.79 2.48 29.94
N ARG A 383 34.79 3.26 30.35
CA ARG A 383 35.92 2.77 31.15
C ARG A 383 35.46 2.18 32.47
N ASP A 384 34.53 2.83 33.17
CA ASP A 384 33.97 2.33 34.43
C ASP A 384 33.27 0.97 34.28
N ILE A 385 32.55 0.77 33.17
CA ILE A 385 31.96 -0.53 32.87
C ILE A 385 33.05 -1.55 32.56
N GLU A 386 34.06 -1.22 31.76
CA GLU A 386 35.19 -2.12 31.45
C GLU A 386 35.93 -2.59 32.70
N LEU A 387 36.14 -1.72 33.68
CA LEU A 387 36.76 -2.06 34.98
C LEU A 387 35.91 -3.05 35.79
N LYS A 388 34.59 -3.00 35.64
CA LYS A 388 33.62 -3.90 36.30
C LYS A 388 33.38 -5.20 35.54
N LYS A 389 34.22 -5.55 34.56
CA LYS A 389 34.14 -6.84 33.84
C LYS A 389 34.19 -8.02 34.84
N PRO A 390 33.28 -9.00 34.76
CA PRO A 390 33.32 -10.21 35.57
C PRO A 390 34.65 -10.96 35.46
N ASP A 391 35.16 -11.50 36.58
CA ASP A 391 36.50 -12.09 36.61
C ASP A 391 36.64 -13.34 35.74
N LEU A 392 35.59 -14.17 35.64
CA LEU A 392 35.56 -15.30 34.69
C LEU A 392 35.77 -14.83 33.25
N LEU A 393 35.19 -13.68 32.86
CA LEU A 393 35.43 -13.12 31.52
C LEU A 393 36.85 -12.56 31.37
N LYS A 394 37.44 -12.00 32.44
CA LYS A 394 38.85 -11.58 32.43
C LYS A 394 39.78 -12.79 32.28
N GLN A 395 39.52 -13.89 32.97
CA GLN A 395 40.27 -15.14 32.85
C GLN A 395 40.18 -15.70 31.42
N LEU A 396 38.97 -15.73 30.85
CA LEU A 396 38.76 -16.13 29.46
C LEU A 396 39.54 -15.24 28.47
N ASP A 397 39.52 -13.92 28.66
CA ASP A 397 40.31 -12.98 27.85
C ASP A 397 41.82 -13.25 27.96
N SER A 398 42.33 -13.56 29.16
CA SER A 398 43.74 -13.91 29.38
C SER A 398 44.14 -15.20 28.68
N ILE A 399 43.31 -16.25 28.74
CA ILE A 399 43.54 -17.51 28.02
C ILE A 399 43.60 -17.24 26.52
N LYS A 400 42.64 -16.49 25.97
CA LYS A 400 42.61 -16.14 24.54
C LYS A 400 43.84 -15.37 24.09
N ARG A 401 44.34 -14.44 24.92
CA ARG A 401 45.58 -13.70 24.63
C ARG A 401 46.79 -14.63 24.60
N ASN A 402 46.90 -15.54 25.56
CA ASN A 402 48.00 -16.51 25.62
C ASN A 402 47.95 -17.46 24.42
N GLU A 403 46.77 -17.97 24.05
CA GLU A 403 46.58 -18.80 22.86
C GLU A 403 47.01 -18.07 21.59
N LYS A 404 46.55 -16.82 21.41
CA LYS A 404 46.93 -15.99 20.26
C LYS A 404 48.44 -15.76 20.18
N ASN A 405 49.08 -15.43 21.30
CA ASN A 405 50.53 -15.24 21.34
C ASN A 405 51.27 -16.54 21.00
N THR A 406 50.81 -17.68 21.53
CA THR A 406 51.41 -19.00 21.25
C THR A 406 51.26 -19.40 19.77
N THR A 407 50.12 -19.09 19.13
CA THR A 407 49.91 -19.31 17.70
C THR A 407 50.81 -18.42 16.84
N VAL A 408 50.97 -17.14 17.21
CA VAL A 408 51.88 -16.21 16.51
C VAL A 408 53.33 -16.69 16.62
N THR A 409 53.79 -17.08 17.81
CA THR A 409 55.14 -17.64 18.02
C THR A 409 55.34 -18.94 17.23
N LYS A 410 54.35 -19.84 17.18
CA LYS A 410 54.41 -21.06 16.34
C LYS A 410 54.44 -20.78 14.84
N SER A 411 53.81 -19.71 14.38
CA SER A 411 53.86 -19.29 12.97
C SER A 411 55.18 -18.60 12.61
N GLN A 412 55.82 -17.92 13.56
CA GLN A 412 57.13 -17.28 13.38
C GLN A 412 58.29 -18.29 13.44
N LEU A 413 58.12 -19.41 14.15
CA LEU A 413 59.10 -20.52 14.21
C LEU A 413 58.95 -21.53 13.06
N LYS A 414 58.04 -21.30 12.10
CA LYS A 414 57.77 -22.16 10.94
C LYS A 414 58.43 -21.68 9.63
N TRP A 415 59.46 -20.84 9.73
CA TRP A 415 60.27 -20.41 8.59
C TRP A 415 61.53 -21.25 8.48
#